data_AF-A0A4Y2H7C2-F1
#
_entry.id   AF-A0A4Y2H7C2-F1
#
_cell.length_a   1.000
_cell.length_b   1.000
_cell.length_c   1.000
_cell.angle_alpha   90.00
_cell.angle_beta   90.00
_cell.angle_gamma   90.00
#
_symmetry.space_group_name_H-M   'P 1'
#
loop_
_entity.id
_entity.type
_entity.pdbx_description
1 polymer ?
#
loop_
_entity_poly.entity_id
_entity_poly.type
_entity_poly.pdbx_seq_one_letter_code
_entity_poly.pdbx_strand_id
1 'polypeptide(L)'
;MQSLQLQKLDWNDNLPTKVLQVWNDFLVKLPGVNEINVPRYILSEDVTKIELHGFSDGSERAYGEVIYIRCVTPSGLIQTKLVCSKSRVSPLKPITVPRLELSAALLLARLMHKIVPVLDLPLDKICLWTDSKIVLARLNMQPHVLKTFVSNRVAKIQSLCSNSQWRHVSLKCNPADVLSRGADAKDLRDNDLWWQGPESLLRDITDPEEYPCPKDKTFEQELKRNVAVSCAVTNYSDFFDKLLNLTNNYSKIIRILSFCCRFLKNCLHKNVETGFFTAAELDNAEQLLIKQVQSTTFAKEITALQDVNNKLKMFSSDCKGNEILFTSSPGFAVKLIVASSSILVLHSHDAVGSDILVLSSSPNSDSEDSKLSDELQ
;
A
#
# COMPACT_ATOMS: atom_id res chain seq x y z
N MET A 1 5.48 -18.59 29.93
CA MET A 1 4.34 -17.67 29.82
C MET A 1 3.69 -17.68 28.44
N GLN A 2 4.39 -17.36 27.34
CA GLN A 2 3.79 -17.40 25.99
C GLN A 2 3.24 -18.79 25.61
N SER A 3 3.96 -19.86 25.95
CA SER A 3 3.52 -21.24 25.75
C SER A 3 2.22 -21.57 26.48
N LEU A 4 1.98 -21.01 27.66
CA LEU A 4 0.75 -21.20 28.43
C LEU A 4 -0.44 -20.51 27.77
N GLN A 5 -0.24 -19.30 27.25
CA GLN A 5 -1.28 -18.58 26.52
C GLN A 5 -1.74 -19.32 25.26
N LEU A 6 -0.82 -20.03 24.59
CA LEU A 6 -1.15 -20.87 23.43
C LEU A 6 -1.96 -22.13 23.81
N GLN A 7 -1.84 -22.60 25.05
CA GLN A 7 -2.55 -23.80 25.53
C GLN A 7 -4.01 -23.51 25.94
N LYS A 8 -4.43 -22.24 25.96
CA LYS A 8 -5.80 -21.82 26.29
C LYS A 8 -6.33 -22.43 27.61
N LEU A 9 -5.45 -22.53 28.60
CA LEU A 9 -5.81 -23.01 29.93
C LEU A 9 -6.65 -21.96 30.65
N ASP A 10 -7.66 -22.42 31.39
CA ASP A 10 -8.42 -21.60 32.33
C ASP A 10 -7.62 -21.38 33.62
N TRP A 11 -8.02 -20.37 34.39
CA TRP A 11 -7.31 -19.95 35.61
C TRP A 11 -7.17 -21.06 36.66
N ASN A 12 -8.11 -21.99 36.69
CA ASN A 12 -8.16 -23.09 37.66
C ASN A 12 -7.57 -24.40 37.12
N ASP A 13 -7.11 -24.42 35.86
CA ASP A 13 -6.55 -25.63 35.27
C ASP A 13 -5.17 -25.93 35.85
N ASN A 14 -4.91 -27.22 36.08
CA ASN A 14 -3.58 -27.67 36.47
C ASN A 14 -2.60 -27.43 35.32
N LEU A 15 -1.42 -26.89 35.65
CA LEU A 15 -0.36 -26.71 34.67
C LEU A 15 0.13 -28.07 34.14
N PRO A 16 0.30 -28.22 32.81
CA PRO A 16 0.89 -29.43 32.26
C PRO A 16 2.27 -29.68 32.86
N THR A 17 2.57 -30.94 33.20
CA THR A 17 3.81 -31.33 33.92
C THR A 17 5.07 -30.76 33.29
N LYS A 18 5.15 -30.74 31.96
CA LYS A 18 6.29 -30.19 31.21
C LYS A 18 6.49 -28.69 31.46
N VAL A 19 5.40 -27.92 31.55
CA VAL A 19 5.49 -26.47 31.78
C VAL A 19 5.82 -26.18 33.24
N LEU A 20 5.23 -26.96 34.16
CA LEU A 20 5.54 -26.88 35.59
C LEU A 20 7.03 -27.16 35.85
N GLN A 21 7.60 -28.17 35.19
CA GLN A 21 9.02 -28.49 35.29
C GLN A 21 9.90 -27.32 34.83
N VAL A 22 9.64 -26.75 33.64
CA VAL A 22 10.39 -25.59 33.14
C VAL A 22 10.27 -24.37 34.08
N TRP A 23 9.10 -24.17 34.68
CA TRP A 23 8.89 -23.10 35.66
C TRP A 23 9.69 -23.33 36.94
N ASN A 24 9.67 -24.53 37.49
CA ASN A 24 10.44 -24.88 38.68
C ASN A 24 11.95 -24.77 38.41
N ASP A 25 12.42 -25.24 37.26
CA ASP A 25 13.82 -25.08 36.84
C ASP A 25 14.23 -23.61 36.78
N PHE A 26 13.35 -22.75 36.25
CA PHE A 26 13.57 -21.30 36.25
C PHE A 26 13.65 -20.74 37.68
N LEU A 27 12.73 -21.11 38.59
CA LEU A 27 12.73 -20.64 39.97
C LEU A 27 14.01 -21.05 40.74
N VAL A 28 14.50 -22.28 40.52
CA VAL A 28 15.73 -22.76 41.15
C VAL A 28 16.95 -21.98 40.66
N LYS A 29 16.96 -21.56 39.39
CA LYS A 29 18.07 -20.81 38.78
C LYS A 29 18.02 -19.31 39.04
N LEU A 30 16.85 -18.76 39.34
CA LEU A 30 16.62 -17.32 39.52
C LEU A 30 17.54 -16.66 40.57
N PRO A 31 17.85 -17.27 41.73
CA PRO A 31 18.77 -16.67 42.71
C PRO A 31 20.16 -16.33 42.16
N GLY A 32 20.61 -16.99 41.08
CA GLY A 32 21.89 -16.70 40.43
C GLY A 32 21.98 -15.28 39.86
N VAL A 33 20.85 -14.58 39.68
CA VAL A 33 20.84 -13.17 39.25
C VAL A 33 21.54 -12.27 40.28
N ASN A 34 21.52 -12.64 41.57
CA ASN A 34 22.20 -11.88 42.62
C ASN A 34 23.73 -11.93 42.51
N GLU A 35 24.28 -12.84 41.71
CA GLU A 35 25.72 -12.98 41.48
C GLU A 35 26.21 -12.14 40.28
N ILE A 36 25.29 -11.53 39.53
CA ILE A 36 25.61 -10.70 38.37
C ILE A 36 25.95 -9.28 38.84
N ASN A 37 27.20 -8.87 38.61
CA ASN A 37 27.68 -7.52 38.91
C ASN A 37 27.85 -6.73 37.61
N VAL A 38 27.12 -5.61 37.48
CA VAL A 38 27.21 -4.73 36.31
C VAL A 38 27.92 -3.43 36.70
N PRO A 39 29.11 -3.15 36.13
CA PRO A 39 29.80 -1.89 36.39
C PRO A 39 28.95 -0.69 35.95
N ARG A 40 28.74 0.27 36.86
CA ARG A 40 27.99 1.49 36.53
C ARG A 40 28.75 2.43 35.59
N TYR A 41 30.09 2.43 35.67
CA TYR A 41 30.93 3.29 34.84
C TYR A 41 31.23 2.64 33.48
N ILE A 42 30.66 3.21 32.43
CA ILE A 42 30.71 2.67 31.06
C ILE A 42 31.87 3.22 30.21
N LEU A 43 32.54 4.28 30.67
CA LEU A 43 33.72 4.83 29.98
C LEU A 43 35.01 4.22 30.51
N SER A 44 36.11 4.50 29.84
CA SER A 44 37.48 4.24 30.32
C SER A 44 38.13 5.57 30.71
N GLU A 45 39.26 5.51 31.39
CA GLU A 45 40.09 6.71 31.63
C GLU A 45 40.85 7.07 30.34
N ASP A 46 41.08 8.36 30.12
CA ASP A 46 41.82 8.89 28.99
C ASP A 46 41.38 8.31 27.63
N VAL A 47 40.15 8.58 27.22
CA VAL A 47 39.60 8.09 25.95
C VAL A 47 39.86 9.09 24.82
N THR A 48 40.39 8.61 23.70
CA THR A 48 40.58 9.39 22.46
C THR A 48 39.46 9.20 21.46
N LYS A 49 38.84 8.02 21.44
CA LYS A 49 37.70 7.71 20.55
C LYS A 49 36.59 6.97 21.28
N ILE A 50 35.36 7.39 21.04
CA ILE A 50 34.15 6.79 21.59
C ILE A 50 33.24 6.36 20.44
N GLU A 51 32.92 5.07 20.39
CA GLU A 51 32.04 4.49 19.38
C GLU A 51 30.89 3.73 20.04
N LEU A 52 29.72 3.73 19.40
CA LEU A 52 28.59 2.88 19.81
C LEU A 52 28.38 1.75 18.81
N HIS A 53 28.22 0.53 19.35
CA HIS A 53 28.03 -0.69 18.58
C HIS A 53 26.75 -1.39 19.03
N GLY A 54 25.73 -1.37 18.17
CA GLY A 54 24.46 -2.02 18.42
C GLY A 54 24.32 -3.32 17.66
N PHE A 55 23.93 -4.42 18.30
CA PHE A 55 23.70 -5.71 17.67
C PHE A 55 22.22 -6.06 17.76
N SER A 56 21.68 -6.69 16.71
CA SER A 56 20.29 -7.12 16.65
C SER A 56 20.19 -8.58 16.22
N ASP A 57 19.22 -9.28 16.79
CA ASP A 57 18.89 -10.66 16.42
C ASP A 57 17.39 -10.94 16.61
N GLY A 58 16.85 -11.84 15.78
CA GLY A 58 15.45 -12.25 15.82
C GLY A 58 15.26 -13.73 15.59
N SER A 59 14.65 -14.39 16.57
CA SER A 59 14.24 -15.80 16.51
C SER A 59 12.72 -15.94 16.56
N GLU A 60 12.22 -17.15 16.31
CA GLU A 60 10.80 -17.47 16.43
C GLU A 60 10.23 -17.24 17.84
N ARG A 61 11.09 -17.26 18.87
CA ARG A 61 10.71 -17.09 20.28
C ARG A 61 10.73 -15.63 20.71
N ALA A 62 11.79 -14.92 20.37
CA ALA A 62 12.01 -13.54 20.78
C ALA A 62 12.95 -12.84 19.80
N TYR A 63 12.93 -11.53 19.81
CA TYR A 63 13.87 -10.70 19.07
C TYR A 63 14.31 -9.54 19.94
N GLY A 64 15.49 -9.02 19.71
CA GLY A 64 16.06 -7.99 20.57
C GLY A 64 17.34 -7.39 20.06
N GLU A 65 17.91 -6.56 20.91
CA GLU A 65 19.12 -5.82 20.64
C GLU A 65 19.96 -5.62 21.89
N VAL A 66 21.24 -5.38 21.66
CA VAL A 66 22.21 -5.06 22.69
C VAL A 66 23.16 -3.98 22.17
N ILE A 67 23.50 -3.00 23.01
CA ILE A 67 24.35 -1.88 22.65
C ILE A 67 25.56 -1.85 23.57
N TYR A 68 26.73 -1.76 22.96
CA TYR A 68 28.02 -1.58 23.61
C TYR A 68 28.59 -0.21 23.29
N ILE A 69 29.35 0.32 24.24
CA ILE A 69 30.27 1.43 24.02
C ILE A 69 31.67 0.84 23.84
N ARG A 70 32.39 1.36 22.86
CA ARG A 70 33.78 1.02 22.55
C ARG A 70 34.62 2.28 22.76
N CYS A 71 35.58 2.19 23.67
CA CYS A 71 36.51 3.26 24.00
C CYS A 71 37.92 2.88 23.56
N VAL A 72 38.63 3.81 22.95
CA VAL A 72 40.03 3.64 22.55
C VAL A 72 40.90 4.65 23.30
N THR A 73 41.94 4.18 23.98
CA THR A 73 42.89 5.04 24.71
C THR A 73 44.02 5.54 23.79
N PRO A 74 44.83 6.55 24.20
CA PRO A 74 46.02 6.97 23.47
C PRO A 74 47.04 5.87 23.25
N SER A 75 47.11 4.88 24.15
CA SER A 75 47.99 3.72 24.02
C SER A 75 47.49 2.68 23.02
N GLY A 76 46.30 2.89 22.43
CA GLY A 76 45.65 1.94 21.53
C GLY A 76 44.92 0.80 22.23
N LEU A 77 44.78 0.85 23.56
CA LEU A 77 43.98 -0.12 24.29
C LEU A 77 42.50 0.11 23.97
N ILE A 78 41.83 -0.96 23.56
CA ILE A 78 40.40 -0.95 23.25
C ILE A 78 39.65 -1.64 24.37
N GLN A 79 38.64 -0.96 24.90
CA GLN A 79 37.75 -1.52 25.90
C GLN A 79 36.30 -1.38 25.45
N THR A 80 35.53 -2.43 25.68
CA THR A 80 34.10 -2.49 25.38
C THR A 80 33.30 -2.74 26.63
N LYS A 81 32.16 -2.07 26.76
CA LYS A 81 31.25 -2.25 27.89
C LYS A 81 29.80 -2.25 27.42
N LEU A 82 28.99 -3.11 28.02
CA LEU A 82 27.54 -3.14 27.80
C LEU A 82 26.90 -1.84 28.31
N VAL A 83 26.14 -1.16 27.44
CA VAL A 83 25.39 0.05 27.80
C VAL A 83 23.95 -0.31 28.16
N CYS A 84 23.26 -1.00 27.25
CA CYS A 84 21.89 -1.43 27.48
C CYS A 84 21.50 -2.54 26.51
N SER A 85 20.43 -3.25 26.84
CA SER A 85 19.80 -4.23 25.98
C SER A 85 18.29 -4.17 26.09
N LYS A 86 17.61 -4.69 25.09
CA LYS A 86 16.16 -4.79 25.09
C LYS A 86 15.72 -5.99 24.27
N SER A 87 14.72 -6.71 24.76
CA SER A 87 14.12 -7.84 24.06
C SER A 87 12.61 -7.71 23.99
N ARG A 88 12.00 -8.42 23.05
CA ARG A 88 10.56 -8.58 22.88
C ARG A 88 10.26 -10.03 22.54
N VAL A 89 9.20 -10.55 23.15
CA VAL A 89 8.64 -11.85 22.78
C VAL A 89 8.07 -11.76 21.37
N SER A 90 8.31 -12.79 20.56
CA SER A 90 7.81 -12.90 19.20
C SER A 90 6.27 -12.88 19.18
N PRO A 91 5.61 -12.25 18.20
CA PRO A 91 4.15 -12.22 18.14
C PRO A 91 3.54 -13.63 18.05
N LEU A 92 2.38 -13.83 18.68
CA LEU A 92 1.63 -15.10 18.58
C LEU A 92 1.19 -15.40 17.14
N LYS A 93 0.92 -14.36 16.34
CA LYS A 93 0.65 -14.52 14.91
C LYS A 93 1.96 -14.87 14.20
N PRO A 94 2.06 -16.02 13.53
CA PRO A 94 3.28 -16.44 12.87
C PRO A 94 3.75 -15.39 11.87
N ILE A 95 5.01 -15.00 12.01
CA ILE A 95 5.74 -14.20 11.04
C ILE A 95 7.05 -14.89 10.74
N THR A 96 7.57 -14.70 9.53
CA THR A 96 8.80 -15.36 9.09
C THR A 96 10.02 -14.85 9.87
N VAL A 97 11.03 -15.69 10.05
CA VAL A 97 12.29 -15.33 10.73
C VAL A 97 12.92 -14.06 10.12
N PRO A 98 13.01 -13.87 8.78
CA PRO A 98 13.54 -12.62 8.22
C PRO A 98 12.72 -11.36 8.54
N ARG A 99 11.44 -11.48 8.88
CA ARG A 99 10.62 -10.36 9.36
C ARG A 99 10.83 -10.09 10.85
N LEU A 100 11.18 -11.12 11.63
CA LEU A 100 11.59 -11.00 13.04
C LEU A 100 12.96 -10.34 13.14
N GLU A 101 13.94 -10.81 12.37
CA GLU A 101 15.27 -10.18 12.26
C GLU A 101 15.16 -8.70 11.87
N LEU A 102 14.34 -8.36 10.86
CA LEU A 102 14.09 -6.96 10.49
C LEU A 102 13.39 -6.17 11.61
N SER A 103 12.56 -6.83 12.42
CA SER A 103 11.90 -6.20 13.57
C SER A 103 12.88 -5.96 14.72
N ALA A 104 13.89 -6.82 14.89
CA ALA A 104 15.02 -6.62 15.79
C ALA A 104 15.85 -5.41 15.34
N ALA A 105 16.20 -5.34 14.06
CA ALA A 105 16.92 -4.20 13.48
C ALA A 105 16.19 -2.87 13.69
N LEU A 106 14.86 -2.84 13.54
CA LEU A 106 14.05 -1.65 13.84
C LEU A 106 14.03 -1.31 15.34
N LEU A 107 14.02 -2.32 16.21
CA LEU A 107 14.04 -2.11 17.65
C LEU A 107 15.39 -1.49 18.08
N LEU A 108 16.49 -2.03 17.55
CA LEU A 108 17.83 -1.47 17.69
C LEU A 108 17.92 -0.01 17.20
N ALA A 109 17.44 0.28 15.99
CA ALA A 109 17.46 1.64 15.44
C ALA A 109 16.73 2.65 16.35
N ARG A 110 15.60 2.24 16.94
CA ARG A 110 14.83 3.06 17.88
C ARG A 110 15.54 3.24 19.22
N LEU A 111 16.19 2.19 19.72
CA LEU A 111 16.94 2.27 20.96
C LEU A 111 18.15 3.21 20.78
N MET A 112 18.92 3.03 19.70
CA MET A 112 20.06 3.88 19.36
C MET A 112 19.66 5.36 19.27
N HIS A 113 18.59 5.67 18.53
CA HIS A 113 18.06 7.04 18.42
C HIS A 113 17.64 7.64 19.79
N LYS A 114 17.24 6.81 20.76
CA LYS A 114 16.89 7.28 22.11
C LYS A 114 18.10 7.47 23.00
N ILE A 115 19.09 6.58 22.92
CA ILE A 115 20.22 6.59 23.86
C ILE A 115 21.29 7.61 23.47
N VAL A 116 21.48 7.88 22.17
CA VAL A 116 22.54 8.78 21.70
C VAL A 116 22.39 10.19 22.33
N PRO A 117 21.20 10.83 22.31
CA PRO A 117 21.02 12.12 22.97
C PRO A 117 21.11 12.07 24.50
N VAL A 118 20.80 10.92 25.10
CA VAL A 118 20.79 10.75 26.57
C VAL A 118 22.20 10.54 27.11
N LEU A 119 23.08 9.90 26.33
CA LEU A 119 24.47 9.72 26.71
C LEU A 119 25.24 11.04 26.69
N ASP A 120 24.89 11.94 25.75
CA ASP A 120 25.52 13.26 25.59
C ASP A 120 27.06 13.18 25.55
N LEU A 121 27.56 12.25 24.72
CA LEU A 121 28.98 11.98 24.53
C LEU A 121 29.44 12.44 23.13
N PRO A 122 30.71 12.85 22.97
CA PRO A 122 31.29 13.13 21.67
C PRO A 122 31.57 11.81 20.93
N LEU A 123 30.54 11.23 20.31
CA LEU A 123 30.64 9.97 19.58
C LEU A 123 31.34 10.16 18.23
N ASP A 124 32.41 9.41 17.99
CA ASP A 124 33.12 9.37 16.71
C ASP A 124 32.40 8.51 15.67
N LYS A 125 31.75 7.41 16.12
CA LYS A 125 31.14 6.43 15.21
C LYS A 125 29.96 5.70 15.84
N ILE A 126 28.96 5.40 15.01
CA ILE A 126 27.82 4.53 15.36
C ILE A 126 27.73 3.39 14.34
N CYS A 127 27.90 2.16 14.81
CA CYS A 127 27.82 0.94 14.01
C CYS A 127 26.66 0.06 14.48
N LEU A 128 25.92 -0.49 13.53
CA LEU A 128 24.79 -1.38 13.76
C LEU A 128 25.06 -2.73 13.10
N TRP A 129 24.75 -3.82 13.78
CA TRP A 129 25.15 -5.17 13.42
C TRP A 129 23.95 -6.10 13.38
N THR A 130 23.95 -6.99 12.38
CA THR A 130 23.01 -8.11 12.27
C THR A 130 23.72 -9.28 11.58
N ASP A 131 23.36 -10.51 11.92
CA ASP A 131 23.77 -11.73 11.22
C ASP A 131 22.90 -12.05 10.00
N SER A 132 21.82 -11.30 9.80
CA SER A 132 20.93 -11.49 8.66
C SER A 132 21.39 -10.72 7.43
N LYS A 133 21.99 -11.44 6.48
CA LYS A 133 22.29 -10.91 5.14
C LYS A 133 21.03 -10.45 4.40
N ILE A 134 19.87 -11.08 4.66
CA ILE A 134 18.58 -10.68 4.08
C ILE A 134 18.16 -9.30 4.59
N VAL A 135 18.33 -9.04 5.89
CA VAL A 135 18.06 -7.71 6.48
C VAL A 135 19.00 -6.67 5.88
N LEU A 136 20.31 -6.94 5.85
CA LEU A 136 21.29 -6.01 5.27
C LEU A 136 20.96 -5.63 3.83
N ALA A 137 20.65 -6.63 2.99
CA ALA A 137 20.27 -6.38 1.61
C ALA A 137 19.02 -5.51 1.50
N ARG A 138 17.99 -5.76 2.32
CA ARG A 138 16.75 -4.95 2.34
C ARG A 138 17.00 -3.51 2.80
N LEU A 139 17.92 -3.30 3.74
CA LEU A 139 18.28 -1.96 4.23
C LEU A 139 18.96 -1.12 3.15
N ASN A 140 19.59 -1.75 2.17
CA ASN A 140 20.20 -1.08 1.01
C ASN A 140 19.21 -0.85 -0.15
N MET A 141 17.96 -1.29 -0.04
CA MET A 141 16.94 -1.07 -1.07
C MET A 141 16.12 0.19 -0.82
N GLN A 142 15.50 0.71 -1.88
CA GLN A 142 14.49 1.75 -1.75
C GLN A 142 13.20 1.16 -1.17
N PRO A 143 12.60 1.75 -0.11
CA PRO A 143 11.41 1.18 0.53
C PRO A 143 10.24 0.91 -0.42
N HIS A 144 10.09 1.70 -1.49
CA HIS A 144 8.94 1.62 -2.39
C HIS A 144 8.89 0.30 -3.19
N VAL A 145 10.02 -0.38 -3.40
CA VAL A 145 10.07 -1.67 -4.12
C VAL A 145 9.71 -2.87 -3.23
N LEU A 146 9.64 -2.65 -1.91
CA LEU A 146 9.38 -3.70 -0.91
C LEU A 146 7.89 -3.75 -0.55
N LYS A 147 7.38 -4.92 -0.18
CA LYS A 147 6.02 -5.06 0.37
C LYS A 147 5.87 -4.28 1.67
N THR A 148 4.64 -3.87 1.97
CA THR A 148 4.29 -2.91 3.03
C THR A 148 4.96 -3.17 4.38
N PHE A 149 4.98 -4.42 4.86
CA PHE A 149 5.58 -4.76 6.16
C PHE A 149 7.07 -4.41 6.22
N VAL A 150 7.80 -4.80 5.18
CA VAL A 150 9.25 -4.60 5.04
C VAL A 150 9.54 -3.14 4.72
N SER A 151 8.82 -2.59 3.74
CA SER A 151 8.90 -1.18 3.31
C SER A 151 8.81 -0.20 4.48
N ASN A 152 7.77 -0.32 5.31
CA ASN A 152 7.56 0.60 6.43
C ASN A 152 8.69 0.52 7.47
N ARG A 153 9.26 -0.67 7.70
CA ARG A 153 10.35 -0.87 8.65
C ARG A 153 11.67 -0.35 8.11
N VAL A 154 11.99 -0.67 6.85
CA VAL A 154 13.20 -0.18 6.17
C VAL A 154 13.20 1.34 6.10
N ALA A 155 12.09 1.95 5.67
CA ALA A 155 11.95 3.41 5.67
C ALA A 155 12.19 4.02 7.05
N LYS A 156 11.65 3.40 8.10
CA LYS A 156 11.84 3.89 9.46
C LYS A 156 13.29 3.73 9.94
N ILE A 157 13.93 2.60 9.67
CA ILE A 157 15.35 2.37 10.02
C ILE A 157 16.25 3.37 9.31
N GLN A 158 16.10 3.53 8.00
CA GLN A 158 16.85 4.50 7.19
C GLN A 158 16.66 5.93 7.73
N SER A 159 15.45 6.30 8.15
CA SER A 159 15.18 7.63 8.73
C SER A 159 15.82 7.85 10.11
N LEU A 160 15.95 6.81 10.94
CA LEU A 160 16.46 6.92 12.30
C LEU A 160 18.00 6.82 12.36
N CYS A 161 18.60 6.17 11.38
CA CYS A 161 20.01 5.76 11.40
C CYS A 161 20.74 6.23 10.13
N SER A 162 20.42 7.41 9.61
CA SER A 162 21.05 7.96 8.40
C SER A 162 22.57 8.12 8.52
N ASN A 163 23.06 8.35 9.74
CA ASN A 163 24.47 8.55 10.05
C ASN A 163 25.14 7.29 10.63
N SER A 164 24.47 6.13 10.57
CA SER A 164 24.98 4.87 11.13
C SER A 164 25.36 3.89 10.02
N GLN A 165 26.37 3.07 10.28
CA GLN A 165 26.82 2.03 9.34
C GLN A 165 26.26 0.66 9.75
N TRP A 166 25.51 0.01 8.86
CA TRP A 166 25.04 -1.35 9.04
C TRP A 166 26.09 -2.36 8.57
N ARG A 167 26.34 -3.39 9.38
CA ARG A 167 27.39 -4.39 9.17
C ARG A 167 26.90 -5.79 9.49
N HIS A 168 27.53 -6.77 8.87
CA HIS A 168 27.32 -8.18 9.14
C HIS A 168 28.17 -8.64 10.33
N VAL A 169 27.56 -9.39 11.25
CA VAL A 169 28.26 -10.16 12.28
C VAL A 169 27.99 -11.65 12.07
N SER A 170 28.93 -12.53 12.37
CA SER A 170 28.63 -13.97 12.32
C SER A 170 27.70 -14.35 13.47
N LEU A 171 26.80 -15.31 13.26
CA LEU A 171 25.85 -15.79 14.28
C LEU A 171 26.54 -16.14 15.61
N LYS A 172 27.69 -16.82 15.55
CA LYS A 172 28.46 -17.23 16.75
C LYS A 172 29.06 -16.04 17.53
N CYS A 173 29.22 -14.90 16.87
CA CYS A 173 29.76 -13.68 17.45
C CYS A 173 28.66 -12.63 17.69
N ASN A 174 27.38 -12.99 17.56
CA ASN A 174 26.28 -12.06 17.74
C ASN A 174 25.78 -12.12 19.20
N PRO A 175 26.09 -11.14 20.05
CA PRO A 175 25.64 -11.15 21.44
C PRO A 175 24.11 -11.03 21.58
N ALA A 176 23.41 -10.53 20.56
CA ALA A 176 21.95 -10.44 20.59
C ALA A 176 21.27 -11.83 20.51
N ASP A 177 21.97 -12.88 20.08
CA ASP A 177 21.46 -14.26 20.05
C ASP A 177 21.15 -14.79 21.47
N VAL A 178 21.92 -14.35 22.47
CA VAL A 178 21.67 -14.63 23.89
C VAL A 178 20.28 -14.14 24.32
N LEU A 179 19.85 -12.97 23.83
CA LEU A 179 18.52 -12.41 24.12
C LEU A 179 17.39 -13.14 23.39
N SER A 180 17.62 -13.51 22.12
CA SER A 180 16.58 -14.09 21.27
C SER A 180 16.31 -15.56 21.63
N ARG A 181 17.32 -16.28 22.13
CA ARG A 181 17.22 -17.69 22.57
C ARG A 181 16.95 -17.84 24.06
N GLY A 182 17.42 -16.87 24.86
CA GLY A 182 17.42 -16.90 26.31
C GLY A 182 18.67 -17.59 26.89
N ALA A 183 19.05 -17.16 28.09
CA ALA A 183 20.11 -17.76 28.90
C ALA A 183 19.65 -17.80 30.36
N ASP A 184 20.17 -18.75 31.13
CA ASP A 184 19.99 -18.73 32.58
C ASP A 184 20.98 -17.78 33.25
N ALA A 185 20.77 -17.48 34.53
CA ALA A 185 21.57 -16.47 35.23
C ALA A 185 23.06 -16.85 35.36
N LYS A 186 23.37 -18.15 35.46
CA LYS A 186 24.76 -18.63 35.58
C LYS A 186 25.46 -18.57 34.23
N ASP A 187 24.78 -19.04 33.19
CA ASP A 187 25.26 -18.95 31.81
C ASP A 187 25.52 -17.48 31.45
N LEU A 188 24.61 -16.57 31.84
CA LEU A 188 24.76 -15.15 31.55
C LEU A 188 25.92 -14.52 32.33
N ARG A 189 26.13 -14.89 33.60
CA ARG A 189 27.21 -14.37 34.45
C ARG A 189 28.58 -14.62 33.82
N ASP A 190 28.81 -15.82 33.29
CA ASP A 190 30.11 -16.27 32.77
C ASP A 190 30.24 -16.06 31.24
N ASN A 191 29.36 -15.25 30.63
CA ASN A 191 29.33 -15.03 29.19
C ASN A 191 30.08 -13.75 28.78
N ASP A 192 31.35 -13.90 28.41
CA ASP A 192 32.18 -12.77 27.95
C ASP A 192 31.63 -12.12 26.69
N LEU A 193 31.06 -12.90 25.75
CA LEU A 193 30.42 -12.35 24.55
C LEU A 193 29.29 -11.39 24.93
N TRP A 194 28.53 -11.69 25.97
CA TRP A 194 27.44 -10.83 26.46
C TRP A 194 27.96 -9.58 27.18
N TRP A 195 28.96 -9.69 28.06
CA TRP A 195 29.40 -8.54 28.86
C TRP A 195 30.39 -7.63 28.14
N GLN A 196 31.26 -8.19 27.32
CA GLN A 196 32.32 -7.47 26.61
C GLN A 196 32.02 -7.30 25.12
N GLY A 197 31.04 -8.02 24.57
CA GLY A 197 30.81 -8.05 23.13
C GLY A 197 31.82 -8.95 22.41
N PRO A 198 31.72 -9.06 21.07
CA PRO A 198 32.60 -9.93 20.31
C PRO A 198 34.03 -9.38 20.22
N GLU A 199 35.02 -10.29 20.16
CA GLU A 199 36.44 -9.95 20.01
C GLU A 199 36.74 -9.05 18.82
N SER A 200 35.92 -9.07 17.77
CA SER A 200 36.05 -8.17 16.62
C SER A 200 35.97 -6.70 17.00
N LEU A 201 35.30 -6.36 18.12
CA LEU A 201 35.29 -5.00 18.65
C LEU A 201 36.61 -4.61 19.33
N LEU A 202 37.42 -5.57 19.77
CA LEU A 202 38.73 -5.32 20.39
C LEU A 202 39.85 -5.12 19.36
N ARG A 203 39.51 -5.06 18.08
CA ARG A 203 40.43 -4.84 16.96
C ARG A 203 39.98 -3.64 16.15
N ASP A 204 40.81 -3.20 15.21
CA ASP A 204 40.39 -2.21 14.23
C ASP A 204 39.35 -2.81 13.29
N ILE A 205 38.23 -2.10 13.15
CA ILE A 205 37.09 -2.52 12.36
C ILE A 205 37.27 -1.94 10.96
N THR A 206 37.67 -2.78 10.01
CA THR A 206 37.78 -2.42 8.59
C THR A 206 36.41 -2.14 7.98
N ASP A 207 36.37 -1.35 6.91
CA ASP A 207 35.12 -1.04 6.22
C ASP A 207 34.47 -2.29 5.63
N PRO A 208 33.12 -2.32 5.59
CA PRO A 208 32.42 -3.53 5.21
C PRO A 208 32.66 -3.80 3.72
N GLU A 209 32.97 -5.06 3.39
CA GLU A 209 32.83 -5.54 2.02
C GLU A 209 31.38 -5.33 1.57
N GLU A 210 31.17 -4.91 0.32
CA GLU A 210 29.83 -4.77 -0.24
C GLU A 210 29.03 -6.05 0.01
N TYR A 211 27.83 -5.91 0.58
CA TYR A 211 26.96 -7.06 0.82
C TYR A 211 26.18 -7.36 -0.46
N PRO A 212 26.51 -8.43 -1.20
CA PRO A 212 25.81 -8.74 -2.44
C PRO A 212 24.35 -9.06 -2.14
N CYS A 213 23.46 -8.65 -3.05
CA CYS A 213 22.04 -8.95 -2.98
C CYS A 213 21.84 -10.49 -2.94
N PRO A 214 21.23 -11.05 -1.87
CA PRO A 214 20.97 -12.48 -1.79
C PRO A 214 20.02 -12.92 -2.89
N LYS A 215 20.40 -13.93 -3.68
CA LYS A 215 19.53 -14.60 -4.66
C LYS A 215 18.56 -15.61 -4.01
N ASP A 216 18.12 -15.30 -2.80
CA ASP A 216 17.27 -16.17 -1.99
C ASP A 216 15.80 -15.95 -2.35
N LYS A 217 15.02 -17.02 -2.52
CA LYS A 217 13.56 -16.96 -2.73
C LYS A 217 12.85 -16.12 -1.66
N THR A 218 13.34 -16.17 -0.43
CA THR A 218 12.80 -15.43 0.73
C THR A 218 13.01 -13.92 0.61
N PHE A 219 14.08 -13.50 -0.07
CA PHE A 219 14.32 -12.10 -0.40
C PHE A 219 13.37 -11.66 -1.52
N GLU A 220 13.31 -12.41 -2.62
CA GLU A 220 12.48 -12.09 -3.80
C GLU A 220 10.97 -12.00 -3.48
N GLN A 221 10.49 -12.85 -2.55
CA GLN A 221 9.09 -12.84 -2.13
C GLN A 221 8.63 -11.52 -1.51
N GLU A 222 9.53 -10.72 -0.94
CA GLU A 222 9.19 -9.43 -0.33
C GLU A 222 9.30 -8.24 -1.30
N LEU A 223 9.70 -8.49 -2.56
CA LEU A 223 9.63 -7.50 -3.62
C LEU A 223 8.18 -7.33 -4.08
N LYS A 224 7.78 -6.09 -4.34
CA LYS A 224 6.55 -5.81 -5.07
C LYS A 224 6.75 -6.33 -6.50
N ARG A 225 5.87 -7.24 -6.92
CA ARG A 225 5.80 -7.59 -8.34
C ARG A 225 5.14 -6.42 -9.05
N ASN A 226 5.84 -5.84 -10.02
CA ASN A 226 5.21 -4.98 -11.00
C ASN A 226 4.30 -5.88 -11.83
N VAL A 227 3.03 -6.00 -11.43
CA VAL A 227 2.03 -6.66 -12.27
C VAL A 227 1.76 -5.68 -13.41
N ALA A 228 2.40 -5.91 -14.56
CA ALA A 228 1.97 -5.28 -15.79
C ALA A 228 0.55 -5.80 -16.07
N VAL A 229 -0.46 -5.00 -15.74
CA VAL A 229 -1.84 -5.29 -16.11
C VAL A 229 -1.92 -5.07 -17.61
N SER A 230 -1.78 -6.15 -18.37
CA SER A 230 -2.07 -6.13 -19.80
C SER A 230 -3.59 -6.21 -19.96
N CYS A 231 -4.23 -5.09 -20.24
CA CYS A 231 -5.60 -5.08 -20.72
C CYS A 231 -5.57 -5.39 -22.23
N ALA A 232 -5.89 -6.62 -22.60
CA ALA A 232 -6.19 -6.94 -23.98
C ALA A 232 -7.57 -6.35 -24.33
N VAL A 233 -7.60 -5.33 -25.19
CA VAL A 233 -8.85 -4.82 -25.76
C VAL A 233 -9.33 -5.84 -26.78
N THR A 234 -10.28 -6.69 -26.40
CA THR A 234 -11.05 -7.47 -27.35
C THR A 234 -12.09 -6.56 -28.00
N ASN A 235 -12.20 -6.54 -29.33
CA ASN A 235 -13.27 -5.80 -30.02
C ASN A 235 -14.64 -6.31 -29.55
N TYR A 236 -15.27 -5.60 -28.62
CA TYR A 236 -16.57 -5.97 -28.06
C TYR A 236 -17.67 -5.53 -29.02
N SER A 237 -18.11 -6.41 -29.93
CA SER A 237 -19.44 -6.28 -30.51
C SER A 237 -20.53 -6.91 -29.62
N ASP A 238 -20.17 -7.70 -28.62
CA ASP A 238 -21.08 -8.60 -27.89
C ASP A 238 -21.43 -8.12 -26.45
N PHE A 239 -20.93 -6.95 -26.01
CA PHE A 239 -21.25 -6.44 -24.67
C PHE A 239 -22.75 -6.13 -24.53
N PHE A 240 -23.31 -5.41 -25.50
CA PHE A 240 -24.71 -5.02 -25.48
C PHE A 240 -25.64 -6.21 -25.71
N ASP A 241 -25.26 -7.16 -26.56
CA ASP A 241 -26.03 -8.39 -26.78
C ASP A 241 -26.09 -9.24 -25.49
N LYS A 242 -24.96 -9.40 -24.81
CA LYS A 242 -24.94 -10.03 -23.48
C LYS A 242 -25.79 -9.27 -22.47
N LEU A 243 -25.69 -7.94 -22.44
CA LEU A 243 -26.46 -7.12 -21.51
C LEU A 243 -27.98 -7.24 -21.72
N LEU A 244 -28.42 -7.23 -22.98
CA LEU A 244 -29.82 -7.43 -23.35
C LEU A 244 -30.31 -8.84 -22.97
N ASN A 245 -29.46 -9.86 -23.12
CA ASN A 245 -29.76 -11.24 -22.71
C ASN A 245 -29.77 -11.46 -21.19
N LEU A 246 -29.19 -10.55 -20.39
CA LEU A 246 -29.16 -10.71 -18.92
C LEU A 246 -30.52 -10.44 -18.25
N THR A 247 -31.39 -9.62 -18.86
CA THR A 247 -32.66 -9.26 -18.22
C THR A 247 -33.67 -8.63 -19.19
N ASN A 248 -34.95 -8.95 -19.02
CA ASN A 248 -36.06 -8.32 -19.76
C ASN A 248 -36.59 -7.04 -19.10
N ASN A 249 -35.94 -6.54 -18.04
CA ASN A 249 -36.36 -5.33 -17.34
C ASN A 249 -35.61 -4.10 -17.88
N TYR A 250 -36.30 -3.26 -18.63
CA TYR A 250 -35.76 -2.06 -19.24
C TYR A 250 -35.08 -1.13 -18.22
N SER A 251 -35.77 -0.78 -17.13
CA SER A 251 -35.23 0.09 -16.09
C SER A 251 -33.97 -0.48 -15.42
N LYS A 252 -33.86 -1.81 -15.34
CA LYS A 252 -32.66 -2.49 -14.80
C LYS A 252 -31.48 -2.35 -15.77
N ILE A 253 -31.69 -2.48 -17.07
CA ILE A 253 -30.65 -2.29 -18.10
C ILE A 253 -30.11 -0.86 -18.05
N ILE A 254 -31.00 0.13 -18.01
CA ILE A 254 -30.61 1.54 -17.92
C ILE A 254 -29.77 1.79 -16.68
N ARG A 255 -30.18 1.28 -15.51
CA ARG A 255 -29.38 1.41 -14.27
C ARG A 255 -27.99 0.76 -14.38
N ILE A 256 -27.89 -0.41 -15.02
CA ILE A 256 -26.58 -1.06 -15.24
C ILE A 256 -25.69 -0.20 -16.14
N LEU A 257 -26.21 0.32 -17.24
CA LEU A 257 -25.48 1.20 -18.14
C LEU A 257 -25.08 2.51 -17.45
N SER A 258 -25.96 3.12 -16.65
CA SER A 258 -25.63 4.30 -15.85
C SER A 258 -24.50 4.02 -14.85
N PHE A 259 -24.47 2.84 -14.22
CA PHE A 259 -23.33 2.43 -13.38
C PHE A 259 -22.03 2.31 -14.19
N CYS A 260 -22.08 1.69 -15.38
CA CYS A 260 -20.91 1.57 -16.25
C CYS A 260 -20.38 2.95 -16.68
N CYS A 261 -21.26 3.86 -17.11
CA CYS A 261 -20.89 5.22 -17.49
C CYS A 261 -20.33 6.02 -16.31
N ARG A 262 -20.95 5.94 -15.13
CA ARG A 262 -20.44 6.59 -13.91
C ARG A 262 -19.08 6.04 -13.49
N PHE A 263 -18.89 4.74 -13.59
CA PHE A 263 -17.58 4.11 -13.32
C PHE A 263 -16.50 4.65 -14.26
N LEU A 264 -16.78 4.72 -15.57
CA LEU A 264 -15.85 5.29 -16.55
C LEU A 264 -15.54 6.76 -16.25
N LYS A 265 -16.56 7.56 -15.91
CA LYS A 265 -16.40 8.97 -15.52
C LYS A 265 -15.52 9.11 -14.27
N ASN A 266 -15.77 8.30 -13.23
CA ASN A 266 -14.99 8.32 -11.99
C ASN A 266 -13.54 7.86 -12.20
N CYS A 267 -13.27 6.99 -13.19
CA CYS A 267 -11.90 6.63 -13.58
C CYS A 267 -11.15 7.77 -14.29
N LEU A 268 -11.86 8.70 -14.92
CA LEU A 268 -11.29 9.80 -15.71
C LEU A 268 -11.18 11.12 -14.92
N HIS A 269 -11.90 11.27 -13.80
CA HIS A 269 -11.97 12.52 -13.03
C HIS A 269 -11.58 12.33 -11.56
N LYS A 270 -11.04 13.38 -10.93
CA LYS A 270 -10.63 13.37 -9.51
C LYS A 270 -11.81 13.39 -8.52
N ASN A 271 -12.96 13.91 -8.95
CA ASN A 271 -14.16 13.99 -8.12
C ASN A 271 -15.02 12.76 -8.38
N VAL A 272 -15.21 11.94 -7.34
CA VAL A 272 -15.94 10.68 -7.42
C VAL A 272 -17.42 10.93 -7.16
N GLU A 273 -18.27 10.64 -8.15
CA GLU A 273 -19.71 10.69 -8.00
C GLU A 273 -20.22 9.41 -7.30
N THR A 274 -21.02 9.59 -6.24
CA THR A 274 -21.59 8.52 -5.41
C THR A 274 -23.06 8.82 -5.09
N GLY A 275 -23.82 7.81 -4.64
CA GLY A 275 -25.25 7.96 -4.31
C GLY A 275 -26.21 7.60 -5.45
N PHE A 276 -27.43 8.11 -5.41
CA PHE A 276 -28.47 7.84 -6.42
C PHE A 276 -28.11 8.38 -7.81
N PHE A 277 -28.75 7.84 -8.85
CA PHE A 277 -28.59 8.35 -10.21
C PHE A 277 -29.32 9.67 -10.40
N THR A 278 -28.65 10.61 -11.06
CA THR A 278 -29.31 11.81 -11.58
C THR A 278 -30.14 11.46 -12.81
N ALA A 279 -31.16 12.27 -13.13
CA ALA A 279 -31.96 12.08 -14.35
C ALA A 279 -31.07 12.07 -15.61
N ALA A 280 -30.11 13.00 -15.69
CA ALA A 280 -29.18 13.09 -16.80
C ALA A 280 -28.32 11.82 -17.01
N GLU A 281 -27.96 11.10 -15.94
CA GLU A 281 -27.22 9.83 -16.06
C GLU A 281 -28.09 8.67 -16.57
N LEU A 282 -29.37 8.69 -16.25
CA LEU A 282 -30.33 7.72 -16.77
C LEU A 282 -30.63 8.02 -18.24
N ASP A 283 -30.89 9.28 -18.57
CA ASP A 283 -31.15 9.73 -19.95
C ASP A 283 -29.97 9.44 -20.87
N ASN A 284 -28.74 9.70 -20.42
CA ASN A 284 -27.55 9.41 -21.21
C ASN A 284 -27.37 7.90 -21.44
N ALA A 285 -27.62 7.08 -20.42
CA ALA A 285 -27.54 5.62 -20.55
C ALA A 285 -28.62 5.07 -21.51
N GLU A 286 -29.83 5.63 -21.46
CA GLU A 286 -30.91 5.33 -22.40
C GLU A 286 -30.55 5.71 -23.83
N GLN A 287 -30.04 6.92 -24.05
CA GLN A 287 -29.60 7.36 -25.37
C GLN A 287 -28.47 6.49 -25.93
N LEU A 288 -27.53 6.04 -25.09
CA LEU A 288 -26.47 5.12 -25.50
C LEU A 288 -27.02 3.77 -25.94
N LEU A 289 -27.98 3.22 -25.19
CA LEU A 289 -28.63 1.96 -25.55
C LEU A 289 -29.38 2.09 -26.87
N ILE A 290 -30.17 3.15 -27.05
CA ILE A 290 -30.92 3.42 -28.28
C ILE A 290 -29.97 3.54 -29.47
N LYS A 291 -28.91 4.35 -29.35
CA LYS A 291 -27.92 4.52 -30.42
C LYS A 291 -27.26 3.21 -30.82
N GLN A 292 -26.99 2.35 -29.85
CA GLN A 292 -26.39 1.05 -30.12
C GLN A 292 -27.36 0.10 -30.84
N VAL A 293 -28.61 0.01 -30.39
CA VAL A 293 -29.62 -0.83 -31.06
C VAL A 293 -29.90 -0.31 -32.47
N GLN A 294 -29.90 1.02 -32.64
CA GLN A 294 -30.05 1.64 -33.96
C GLN A 294 -28.85 1.34 -34.87
N SER A 295 -27.62 1.44 -34.35
CA SER A 295 -26.41 1.20 -35.14
C SER A 295 -26.30 -0.25 -35.63
N THR A 296 -26.83 -1.22 -34.87
CA THR A 296 -26.86 -2.64 -35.27
C THR A 296 -28.03 -2.96 -36.18
N THR A 297 -29.24 -2.48 -35.85
CA THR A 297 -30.48 -2.86 -36.56
C THR A 297 -30.64 -2.11 -37.88
N PHE A 298 -30.29 -0.82 -37.90
CA PHE A 298 -30.47 0.08 -39.05
C PHE A 298 -29.15 0.50 -39.67
N ALA A 299 -28.16 -0.39 -39.65
CA ALA A 299 -26.80 -0.08 -40.13
C ALA A 299 -26.80 0.42 -41.58
N LYS A 300 -27.63 -0.16 -42.46
CA LYS A 300 -27.71 0.21 -43.88
C LYS A 300 -28.38 1.56 -44.08
N GLU A 301 -29.45 1.82 -43.35
CA GLU A 301 -30.21 3.07 -43.39
C GLU A 301 -29.38 4.21 -42.81
N ILE A 302 -28.66 3.98 -41.71
CA ILE A 302 -27.72 4.96 -41.12
C ILE A 302 -26.58 5.26 -42.10
N THR A 303 -26.01 4.24 -42.74
CA THR A 303 -24.94 4.43 -43.75
C THR A 303 -25.47 5.24 -44.94
N ALA A 304 -26.67 4.92 -45.43
CA ALA A 304 -27.31 5.65 -46.53
C ALA A 304 -27.64 7.10 -46.13
N LEU A 305 -28.14 7.34 -44.92
CA LEU A 305 -28.44 8.68 -44.41
C LEU A 305 -27.18 9.51 -44.19
N GLN A 306 -26.09 8.91 -43.72
CA GLN A 306 -24.80 9.59 -43.61
C GLN A 306 -24.25 9.97 -45.00
N ASP A 307 -24.40 9.08 -45.99
CA ASP A 307 -23.96 9.33 -47.36
C ASP A 307 -24.80 10.41 -48.05
N VAL A 308 -26.12 10.41 -47.81
CA VAL A 308 -27.04 11.48 -48.25
C VAL A 308 -26.75 12.80 -47.55
N ASN A 309 -26.44 12.81 -46.25
CA ASN A 309 -26.10 14.03 -45.52
C ASN A 309 -24.74 14.59 -45.96
N ASN A 310 -23.77 13.74 -46.29
CA ASN A 310 -22.51 14.15 -46.90
C ASN A 310 -22.71 14.74 -48.30
N LYS A 311 -23.61 14.16 -49.10
CA LYS A 311 -24.02 14.71 -50.40
C LYS A 311 -24.80 16.02 -50.25
N LEU A 312 -25.73 16.13 -49.31
CA LEU A 312 -26.49 17.36 -49.04
C LEU A 312 -25.60 18.49 -48.50
N LYS A 313 -24.57 18.19 -47.69
CA LYS A 313 -23.54 19.17 -47.30
C LYS A 313 -22.69 19.67 -48.47
N MET A 314 -22.57 18.89 -49.56
CA MET A 314 -21.96 19.36 -50.81
C MET A 314 -22.90 20.24 -51.64
N PHE A 315 -24.23 20.09 -51.50
CA PHE A 315 -25.23 20.87 -52.23
C PHE A 315 -25.77 22.09 -51.46
N SER A 316 -25.58 22.17 -50.14
CA SER A 316 -26.11 23.26 -49.30
C SER A 316 -25.31 24.57 -49.35
N SER A 317 -24.36 24.72 -50.28
CA SER A 317 -23.75 26.03 -50.56
C SER A 317 -24.68 26.94 -51.37
N ASP A 318 -25.72 26.40 -52.02
CA ASP A 318 -26.69 27.17 -52.79
C ASP A 318 -28.12 26.66 -52.56
N CYS A 319 -28.89 27.40 -51.77
CA CYS A 319 -30.36 27.58 -51.79
C CYS A 319 -30.94 27.73 -50.37
N LYS A 320 -31.50 28.91 -50.09
CA LYS A 320 -32.37 29.19 -48.95
C LYS A 320 -33.81 28.85 -49.33
N GLY A 321 -34.44 27.91 -48.64
CA GLY A 321 -35.86 27.60 -48.76
C GLY A 321 -36.22 26.37 -47.93
N ASN A 322 -37.02 26.58 -46.88
CA ASN A 322 -37.50 25.53 -46.00
C ASN A 322 -38.63 24.72 -46.66
N GLU A 323 -38.70 23.44 -46.29
CA GLU A 323 -39.68 22.40 -46.64
C GLU A 323 -39.37 21.57 -47.90
N ILE A 324 -39.09 20.28 -47.66
CA ILE A 324 -39.17 19.24 -48.70
C ILE A 324 -39.93 18.04 -48.10
N LEU A 325 -41.11 17.77 -48.65
CA LEU A 325 -41.91 16.58 -48.40
C LEU A 325 -41.58 15.53 -49.45
N PHE A 326 -41.20 14.32 -49.03
CA PHE A 326 -41.13 13.16 -49.91
C PHE A 326 -42.16 12.11 -49.49
N THR A 327 -43.01 11.70 -50.42
CA THR A 327 -43.93 10.56 -50.29
C THR A 327 -43.33 9.36 -51.03
N SER A 328 -43.20 8.21 -50.37
CA SER A 328 -42.93 6.94 -51.05
C SER A 328 -44.09 5.95 -50.87
N SER A 329 -44.87 5.79 -51.94
CA SER A 329 -45.90 4.74 -52.15
C SER A 329 -47.14 4.77 -51.23
N PRO A 330 -48.30 4.22 -51.67
CA PRO A 330 -49.57 4.42 -50.98
C PRO A 330 -49.65 3.53 -49.74
N GLY A 331 -49.62 4.14 -48.55
CA GLY A 331 -49.90 3.48 -47.27
C GLY A 331 -48.98 3.80 -46.09
N PHE A 332 -47.85 4.49 -46.30
CA PHE A 332 -46.92 4.84 -45.21
C PHE A 332 -46.55 6.32 -45.24
N ALA A 333 -46.94 7.06 -44.21
CA ALA A 333 -46.44 8.40 -43.96
C ALA A 333 -45.39 8.35 -42.84
N VAL A 334 -44.16 8.76 -43.14
CA VAL A 334 -43.10 8.97 -42.14
C VAL A 334 -42.88 10.47 -42.01
N LYS A 335 -43.12 11.02 -40.82
CA LYS A 335 -42.90 12.45 -40.55
C LYS A 335 -41.47 12.64 -40.05
N LEU A 336 -40.61 13.22 -40.90
CA LEU A 336 -39.25 13.63 -40.54
C LEU A 336 -39.31 14.98 -39.82
N ILE A 337 -38.97 15.02 -38.54
CA ILE A 337 -38.67 16.28 -37.83
C ILE A 337 -37.16 16.42 -37.79
N VAL A 338 -36.62 17.33 -38.59
CA VAL A 338 -35.19 17.70 -38.53
C VAL A 338 -35.04 18.75 -37.44
N ALA A 339 -34.70 18.31 -36.23
CA ALA A 339 -34.17 19.20 -35.20
C ALA A 339 -32.64 19.15 -35.25
N SER A 340 -32.03 20.32 -35.38
CA SER A 340 -30.59 20.53 -35.50
C SER A 340 -29.83 19.65 -34.50
N SER A 341 -29.10 18.67 -35.02
CA SER A 341 -28.17 17.74 -34.33
C SER A 341 -28.66 16.32 -33.99
N SER A 342 -29.89 15.88 -34.28
CA SER A 342 -30.28 14.46 -34.07
C SER A 342 -31.40 14.00 -35.00
N ILE A 343 -31.29 12.76 -35.51
CA ILE A 343 -32.34 12.09 -36.31
C ILE A 343 -33.16 11.21 -35.36
N LEU A 344 -34.47 11.44 -35.30
CA LEU A 344 -35.42 10.61 -34.58
C LEU A 344 -36.44 10.08 -35.58
N VAL A 345 -36.55 8.75 -35.71
CA VAL A 345 -37.53 8.09 -36.58
C VAL A 345 -38.68 7.63 -35.69
N LEU A 346 -39.87 8.18 -35.89
CA LEU A 346 -41.09 7.77 -35.18
C LEU A 346 -42.09 7.16 -36.16
N HIS A 347 -42.71 6.05 -35.78
CA HIS A 347 -43.86 5.47 -36.48
C HIS A 347 -45.16 6.16 -36.04
N SER A 348 -45.98 6.64 -36.98
CA SER A 348 -47.37 7.01 -36.70
C SER A 348 -48.29 5.86 -37.09
N HIS A 349 -49.00 5.28 -36.12
CA HIS A 349 -50.25 4.59 -36.38
C HIS A 349 -51.40 5.58 -36.21
N ASP A 350 -52.28 5.61 -37.19
CA ASP A 350 -53.59 6.26 -37.24
C ASP A 350 -53.63 7.80 -37.33
N ALA A 351 -53.85 8.26 -38.57
CA ALA A 351 -54.31 9.60 -38.87
C ALA A 351 -55.85 9.61 -38.86
N VAL A 352 -56.47 10.04 -37.75
CA VAL A 352 -57.80 10.66 -37.78
C VAL A 352 -57.88 11.71 -36.66
N GLY A 353 -58.05 12.98 -37.05
CA GLY A 353 -58.66 14.01 -36.21
C GLY A 353 -57.72 14.85 -35.33
N SER A 354 -57.50 16.09 -35.80
CA SER A 354 -57.51 17.32 -35.00
C SER A 354 -56.40 17.59 -33.97
N ASP A 355 -55.72 18.71 -34.19
CA ASP A 355 -54.98 19.56 -33.25
C ASP A 355 -53.92 18.91 -32.35
N ILE A 356 -52.65 19.03 -32.76
CA ILE A 356 -51.51 18.87 -31.85
C ILE A 356 -50.65 20.13 -31.89
N LEU A 357 -50.67 20.83 -30.76
CA LEU A 357 -49.95 22.05 -30.42
C LEU A 357 -48.45 21.98 -30.75
N VAL A 358 -47.97 23.04 -31.38
CA VAL A 358 -46.55 23.39 -31.48
C VAL A 358 -46.10 23.88 -30.10
N LEU A 359 -45.39 23.07 -29.33
CA LEU A 359 -44.60 23.56 -28.20
C LEU A 359 -43.20 23.93 -28.71
N SER A 360 -43.03 25.20 -29.09
CA SER A 360 -41.72 25.80 -29.24
C SER A 360 -41.16 26.13 -27.86
N SER A 361 -40.13 25.40 -27.42
CA SER A 361 -39.30 25.81 -26.28
C SER A 361 -37.90 26.13 -26.77
N SER A 362 -37.66 27.39 -27.11
CA SER A 362 -36.32 27.98 -27.17
C SER A 362 -36.05 28.63 -25.81
N PRO A 363 -34.93 28.34 -25.12
CA PRO A 363 -34.44 29.21 -24.06
C PRO A 363 -33.33 30.14 -24.58
N ASN A 364 -33.49 31.40 -24.20
CA ASN A 364 -32.49 32.44 -23.99
C ASN A 364 -32.07 33.33 -25.17
N SER A 365 -32.62 34.55 -25.16
CA SER A 365 -31.85 35.77 -25.40
C SER A 365 -31.94 36.67 -24.15
N ASP A 366 -30.81 37.27 -23.86
CA ASP A 366 -30.37 38.03 -22.69
C ASP A 366 -31.27 39.17 -22.14
N SER A 367 -30.90 39.52 -20.90
CA SER A 367 -30.91 40.85 -20.26
C SER A 367 -32.24 41.54 -19.96
N GLU A 368 -32.57 41.66 -18.67
CA GLU A 368 -32.64 42.93 -17.92
C GLU A 368 -33.19 42.69 -16.49
N ASP A 369 -32.75 43.55 -15.57
CA ASP A 369 -33.38 43.95 -14.29
C ASP A 369 -33.04 43.35 -12.90
N SER A 370 -32.80 44.32 -12.00
CA SER A 370 -32.69 44.33 -10.52
C SER A 370 -31.35 43.83 -9.92
N LYS A 371 -30.54 44.61 -9.18
CA LYS A 371 -30.69 45.87 -8.41
C LYS A 371 -31.85 45.88 -7.43
N LEU A 372 -31.63 45.31 -6.25
CA LEU A 372 -32.18 45.71 -4.94
C LEU A 372 -31.33 44.96 -3.88
N SER A 373 -30.24 45.57 -3.39
CA SER A 373 -30.19 46.37 -2.15
C SER A 373 -30.46 45.54 -0.91
N ASP A 374 -29.36 45.06 -0.33
CA ASP A 374 -29.22 44.80 1.10
C ASP A 374 -29.56 46.07 1.88
N GLU A 375 -30.46 45.95 2.87
CA GLU A 375 -30.41 46.78 4.06
C GLU A 375 -31.09 46.08 5.25
N LEU A 376 -30.36 46.13 6.38
CA LEU A 376 -30.79 46.07 7.78
C LEU A 376 -30.63 44.76 8.56
N GLN A 377 -29.52 44.80 9.32
CA GLN A 377 -29.36 44.51 10.76
C GLN A 377 -29.27 43.06 11.25
#